data_AF-A0A552WX65-F1
#
_entry.id   AF-A0A552WX65-F1
#
_cell.length_a   1.000
_cell.length_b   1.000
_cell.length_c   1.000
_cell.angle_alpha   90.00
_cell.angle_beta   90.00
_cell.angle_gamma   90.00
#
_symmetry.space_group_name_H-M   'P 1'
#
loop_
_entity.id
_entity.type
_entity.pdbx_description
1 polymer ?
#
loop_
_entity_poly.entity_id
_entity_poly.type
_entity_poly.pdbx_seq_one_letter_code
_entity_poly.pdbx_strand_id
1 'polypeptide(L)' 'MRITVTLDGELLKQAAVLTGITETSRLLREALQALVERETPAAPEVDAEVDPVVDAPEGE' A
#
# COMPACT_ATOMS: atom_id res chain seq x y z
N MET A 1 -9.64 5.19 -14.07
CA MET A 1 -8.74 4.84 -15.19
C MET A 1 -8.93 3.36 -15.51
N ARG A 2 -9.02 2.95 -16.78
CA ARG A 2 -9.21 1.55 -17.18
C ARG A 2 -7.92 1.02 -17.79
N ILE A 3 -7.47 -0.13 -17.32
CA ILE A 3 -6.25 -0.80 -17.78
C ILE A 3 -6.61 -2.24 -18.14
N THR A 4 -6.02 -2.76 -19.20
CA THR A 4 -6.18 -4.17 -19.60
C THR A 4 -4.92 -4.93 -19.21
N VAL A 5 -5.08 -6.04 -18.51
CA VAL A 5 -3.99 -6.94 -18.12
C VAL A 5 -4.30 -8.35 -18.60
N THR A 6 -3.28 -9.05 -19.08
CA THR A 6 -3.37 -10.46 -19.46
C THR A 6 -2.81 -11.29 -18.32
N LEU A 7 -3.61 -12.20 -17.77
CA LEU A 7 -3.22 -13.12 -16.71
C LEU A 7 -3.61 -14.55 -17.06
N ASP A 8 -2.91 -15.49 -16.44
CA ASP A 8 -3.28 -16.90 -16.48
C ASP A 8 -4.66 -17.14 -15.83
N GLY A 9 -5.53 -17.87 -16.53
CA GLY A 9 -6.90 -18.12 -16.07
C GLY A 9 -7.00 -19.11 -14.92
N GLU A 10 -6.09 -20.08 -14.82
CA GLU A 10 -6.06 -21.02 -13.70
C GLU A 10 -5.58 -20.32 -12.42
N LEU A 11 -4.61 -19.40 -12.55
CA LEU A 11 -4.17 -18.58 -11.42
C LEU A 11 -5.32 -17.73 -10.86
N LEU A 12 -6.13 -17.11 -11.72
CA LEU A 12 -7.31 -16.34 -11.31
C LEU A 12 -8.34 -17.21 -10.58
N LYS A 13 -8.60 -18.43 -11.06
CA LYS A 13 -9.52 -19.37 -10.40
C LYS A 13 -9.02 -19.77 -9.02
N GLN A 14 -7.74 -20.10 -8.90
CA GLN A 14 -7.14 -20.46 -7.62
C GLN A 14 -7.21 -19.29 -6.63
N ALA A 15 -6.87 -18.08 -7.09
CA ALA A 15 -6.98 -16.88 -6.26
C ALA A 15 -8.43 -16.61 -5.82
N ALA A 16 -9.42 -16.84 -6.69
CA ALA A 16 -10.83 -16.69 -6.34
C ALA A 16 -11.27 -17.72 -5.28
N VAL A 17 -10.78 -18.96 -5.36
CA VAL A 17 -11.05 -20.00 -4.34
C VAL A 17 -10.40 -19.67 -3.01
N LEU A 18 -9.15 -19.19 -3.01
CA LEU A 18 -8.40 -18.87 -1.79
C LEU A 18 -8.93 -17.63 -1.07
N THR A 19 -9.38 -16.63 -1.82
CA THR A 19 -9.85 -15.34 -1.26
C THR A 19 -11.37 -15.25 -1.11
N GLY A 20 -12.13 -16.13 -1.78
CA GLY A 20 -13.58 -16.02 -1.91
C GLY A 20 -14.05 -14.88 -2.83
N ILE A 21 -13.14 -14.16 -3.48
CA ILE A 21 -13.47 -13.01 -4.35
C ILE A 21 -13.70 -13.50 -5.78
N THR A 22 -14.91 -13.34 -6.29
CA THR A 22 -15.29 -13.75 -7.65
C THR A 22 -15.14 -12.65 -8.70
N GLU A 23 -15.10 -11.39 -8.26
CA GLU A 23 -14.96 -10.24 -9.16
C GLU A 23 -13.47 -9.97 -9.46
N THR A 24 -13.05 -10.17 -10.71
CA THR A 24 -11.65 -10.05 -11.14
C THR A 24 -11.04 -8.67 -10.83
N SER A 25 -11.80 -7.59 -11.01
CA SER A 25 -11.34 -6.23 -10.70
C SER A 25 -11.05 -6.04 -9.21
N ARG A 26 -11.90 -6.60 -8.35
CA ARG A 26 -11.71 -6.58 -6.90
C ARG A 26 -10.52 -7.45 -6.50
N LEU A 27 -10.44 -8.67 -7.04
CA LEU A 27 -9.35 -9.60 -6.76
C LEU A 27 -7.99 -8.99 -7.13
N LEU A 28 -7.88 -8.35 -8.30
CA LEU A 28 -6.66 -7.67 -8.73
C LEU A 28 -6.31 -6.49 -7.83
N ARG A 29 -7.29 -5.70 -7.38
CA ARG A 29 -7.05 -4.58 -6.45
C ARG A 29 -6.47 -5.07 -5.13
N GLU A 30 -7.12 -6.05 -4.51
CA GLU A 30 -6.70 -6.59 -3.22
C GLU A 30 -5.33 -7.27 -3.32
N ALA A 31 -5.09 -8.02 -4.40
CA ALA A 31 -3.80 -8.67 -4.65
C ALA A 31 -2.66 -7.65 -4.79
N LEU A 32 -2.88 -6.57 -5.55
CA LEU A 32 -1.89 -5.50 -5.70
C LEU A 32 -1.64 -4.76 -4.38
N GLN A 33 -2.69 -4.47 -3.63
CA GLN A 33 -2.56 -3.83 -2.32
C GLN A 33 -1.75 -4.72 -1.36
N ALA A 34 -2.10 -6.00 -1.26
CA ALA A 34 -1.40 -6.96 -0.42
C ALA A 34 0.08 -7.15 -0.85
N LEU A 35 0.38 -7.07 -2.14
CA LEU A 35 1.76 -7.10 -2.64
C LEU A 35 2.53 -5.86 -2.19
N VAL A 36 1.96 -4.67 -2.38
CA VAL A 36 2.59 -3.41 -1.96
C VAL A 36 2.82 -3.39 -0.45
N GLU A 37 1.85 -3.84 0.36
CA GLU A 37 1.98 -3.90 1.81
C GLU A 37 3.07 -4.88 2.27
N ARG A 38 3.32 -5.96 1.52
CA ARG A 38 4.37 -6.95 1.82
C ARG A 38 5.76 -6.52 1.36
N GLU A 39 5.83 -5.80 0.25
CA GLU A 39 7.09 -5.38 -0.37
C GLU A 39 7.57 -4.00 0.09
N THR A 40 6.67 -3.19 0.63
CA THR A 40 7.06 -1.92 1.25
C THR A 40 7.59 -2.23 2.65
N PRO A 41 8.90 -2.08 2.92
CA PRO A 41 9.37 -2.10 4.30
C PRO A 41 8.60 -1.03 5.06
N ALA A 42 8.18 -1.33 6.30
CA ALA A 42 7.52 -0.34 7.16
C ALA A 42 8.28 0.98 7.01
N ALA A 43 7.57 2.03 6.59
CA ALA A 43 8.17 3.34 6.38
C ALA A 43 9.08 3.61 7.58
N PRO A 44 10.37 3.97 7.37
CA PRO A 44 11.26 4.23 8.49
C PRO A 44 10.51 5.20 9.39
N GLU A 45 10.32 4.80 10.64
CA GLU A 45 9.74 5.62 11.69
C GLU A 45 10.44 6.98 11.60
N VAL A 46 9.75 7.95 11.00
CA VAL A 46 10.15 9.33 11.06
C VAL A 46 9.84 9.70 12.49
N ASP A 47 10.85 9.56 13.34
CA ASP A 47 10.94 10.23 14.64
C ASP A 47 10.54 11.69 14.38
N ALA A 48 9.30 11.99 14.72
CA ALA A 48 8.76 13.32 14.70
C ALA A 48 9.32 14.07 15.92
N GLU A 49 10.64 14.26 15.97
CA GLU A 49 11.23 15.35 16.73
C GLU A 49 11.31 16.56 15.79
N VAL A 50 10.13 17.10 15.45
CA VAL A 50 10.05 18.49 15.06
C VAL A 50 9.81 19.23 16.36
N ASP A 51 10.88 19.75 16.94
CA ASP A 51 10.81 20.77 17.99
C ASP A 51 11.07 22.12 17.31
N PRO A 52 10.03 22.89 16.88
CA PRO A 52 10.23 24.23 16.40
C PRO A 52 9.88 25.21 17.53
N VAL A 53 10.75 25.34 18.52
CA VAL A 53 10.82 26.54 19.36
C VAL A 53 12.25 27.05 19.40
N VAL A 54 12.59 27.87 18.40
CA VAL A 54 13.53 28.97 18.60
C VAL A 54 12.80 30.23 18.18
N ASP A 55 12.01 30.75 19.11
CA ASP A 55 11.69 32.17 19.18
C ASP A 55 11.82 32.61 20.65
N ALA A 56 12.90 33.33 20.94
CA ALA A 56 12.95 34.32 22.02
C ALA A 56 14.13 35.28 21.75
N PRO A 57 13.85 36.57 21.49
CA PRO A 57 14.85 37.62 21.41
C PRO A 57 14.96 38.37 22.74
N GLU A 58 16.04 38.21 23.50
CA GLU A 58 16.44 39.10 24.61
C GLU A 58 17.98 39.03 24.67
N GLY A 59 18.78 40.08 24.48
CA GLY A 59 18.66 41.43 25.00
C GLY A 59 19.74 41.61 26.06
N GLU A 60 20.95 42.07 25.68
CA GLU A 60 21.80 43.03 26.42
C GLU A 60 22.97 43.53 25.55
#